data_AF-A0A848DGJ1-F1
#
_entry.id   AF-A0A848DGJ1-F1
#
_cell.length_a   1.000
_cell.length_b   1.000
_cell.length_c   1.000
_cell.angle_alpha   90.00
_cell.angle_beta   90.00
_cell.angle_gamma   90.00
#
_symmetry.space_group_name_H-M   'P 1'
#
loop_
_entity.id
_entity.type
_entity.pdbx_description
1 polymer ?
#
loop_
_entity_poly.entity_id
_entity_poly.type
_entity_poly.pdbx_seq_one_letter_code
_entity_poly.pdbx_strand_id
1 'polypeptide(L)' 'MLGASEMTVYRAIQAGEFPALRIRGRIVVPAKALEAMTEAAVAGHRTVDVAEWTLAAAEEVAGGRG' A
#
# COMPACT_ATOMS: atom_id res chain seq x y z
N MET A 1 -13.83 -4.10 9.44
CA MET A 1 -14.17 -4.32 8.01
C MET A 1 -13.77 -3.04 7.26
N LEU A 2 -12.88 -3.12 6.26
CA LEU A 2 -12.17 -1.98 5.66
C LEU A 2 -13.01 -1.06 4.72
N GLY A 3 -14.34 -1.18 4.72
CA GLY A 3 -15.24 -0.35 3.89
C GLY A 3 -15.16 -0.58 2.37
N ALA A 4 -14.04 -1.08 1.85
CA ALA A 4 -13.84 -1.45 0.45
C ALA A 4 -14.20 -2.92 0.20
N SER A 5 -14.77 -3.20 -0.99
CA SER A 5 -14.96 -4.59 -1.43
C SER A 5 -13.62 -5.26 -1.73
N GLU A 6 -13.53 -6.57 -1.54
CA GLU A 6 -12.33 -7.36 -1.89
C GLU A 6 -11.89 -7.12 -3.34
N MET A 7 -12.85 -6.96 -4.25
CA MET A 7 -12.59 -6.67 -5.67
C MET A 7 -11.88 -5.33 -5.89
N THR A 8 -12.17 -4.32 -5.06
CA THR A 8 -11.52 -3.01 -5.15
C THR A 8 -10.06 -3.11 -4.75
N VAL A 9 -9.78 -3.79 -3.64
CA VAL A 9 -8.42 -4.03 -3.16
C VAL A 9 -7.64 -4.86 -4.17
N TYR A 10 -8.25 -5.92 -4.72
CA TYR A 10 -7.62 -6.75 -5.74
C TYR A 10 -7.23 -5.95 -6.99
N ARG A 11 -8.11 -5.07 -7.48
CA ARG A 11 -7.83 -4.22 -8.65
C ARG A 11 -6.68 -3.25 -8.38
N ALA A 12 -6.66 -2.60 -7.22
CA ALA A 12 -5.58 -1.70 -6.84
C ALA A 12 -4.23 -2.44 -6.78
N ILE A 13 -4.21 -3.65 -6.22
CA ILE A 13 -3.00 -4.49 -6.20
C ILE A 13 -2.51 -4.82 -7.61
N GLN A 14 -3.44 -5.17 -8.51
CA GLN A 14 -3.09 -5.50 -9.90
C GLN A 14 -2.60 -4.27 -10.70
N ALA A 15 -3.07 -3.07 -10.35
CA ALA A 15 -2.59 -1.81 -10.90
C ALA A 15 -1.23 -1.36 -10.30
N GLY A 16 -0.71 -2.04 -9.28
CA GLY A 16 0.50 -1.63 -8.56
C GLY A 16 0.26 -0.46 -7.60
N GLU A 17 -1.00 -0.11 -7.33
CA GLU A 17 -1.44 1.01 -6.50
C GLU A 17 -1.59 0.63 -5.02
N PHE A 18 -1.27 -0.61 -4.66
CA PHE A 18 -1.44 -1.12 -3.31
C PHE A 18 -0.29 -2.04 -2.92
N PRO A 19 0.30 -1.89 -1.72
CA PRO A 19 1.45 -2.68 -1.31
C PRO A 19 1.06 -4.15 -1.09
N ALA A 20 1.59 -5.04 -1.93
CA ALA A 20 1.29 -6.45 -1.87
C ALA A 20 2.45 -7.33 -2.36
N LEU A 21 2.49 -8.55 -1.82
CA LEU A 21 3.40 -9.61 -2.20
C LEU A 21 2.62 -10.72 -2.93
N ARG A 22 3.21 -11.25 -4.01
CA ARG A 22 2.65 -12.40 -4.73
C ARG A 22 3.50 -13.64 -4.50
N ILE A 23 2.92 -14.66 -3.86
CA ILE A 23 3.60 -15.92 -3.54
C ILE A 23 2.80 -17.08 -4.15
N ARG A 24 3.32 -17.67 -5.23
CA ARG A 24 2.74 -18.85 -5.92
C ARG A 24 1.21 -18.75 -6.14
N GLY A 25 0.72 -17.57 -6.52
CA GLY A 25 -0.70 -17.29 -6.76
C GLY A 25 -1.49 -16.71 -5.59
N ARG A 26 -0.89 -16.60 -4.39
CA ARG A 26 -1.49 -15.91 -3.25
C ARG A 26 -1.03 -14.46 -3.20
N ILE A 27 -1.95 -13.58 -2.84
CA ILE A 27 -1.68 -12.18 -2.56
C ILE A 27 -1.62 -12.00 -1.05
N VAL A 28 -0.55 -11.39 -0.56
CA VAL A 28 -0.35 -11.09 0.86
C VAL A 28 -0.05 -9.61 0.99
N VAL A 29 -0.86 -8.90 1.78
CA VAL A 29 -0.57 -7.52 2.16
C VAL A 29 0.34 -7.54 3.40
N PRO A 30 1.53 -6.92 3.36
CA PRO A 30 2.41 -6.88 4.53
C PRO A 30 1.79 -6.08 5.69
N ALA A 31 1.80 -6.63 6.90
CA ALA A 31 1.32 -5.93 8.09
C ALA A 31 2.07 -4.59 8.31
N LYS A 32 3.39 -4.60 8.12
CA LYS A 32 4.23 -3.39 8.23
C LYS A 32 3.77 -2.25 7.31
N ALA A 33 3.29 -2.56 6.10
CA ALA A 33 2.80 -1.53 5.18
C ALA A 33 1.49 -0.92 5.69
N LEU A 34 0.59 -1.75 6.22
CA LEU A 34 -0.66 -1.28 6.83
C LEU A 34 -0.38 -0.43 8.08
N GLU A 35 0.54 -0.86 8.93
CA GLU A 35 0.96 -0.11 10.13
C GLU A 35 1.49 1.27 9.75
N ALA A 36 2.41 1.35 8.79
CA ALA A 36 2.98 2.62 8.34
C ALA A 36 1.94 3.57 7.72
N MET A 37 1.02 3.06 6.89
CA MET A 37 -0.08 3.87 6.34
C MET A 37 -1.04 4.35 7.44
N THR A 38 -1.31 3.51 8.43
CA THR A 38 -2.17 3.86 9.58
C THR A 38 -1.52 4.95 10.41
N GLU A 39 -0.23 4.81 10.72
CA GLU A 39 0.55 5.81 11.44
C GLU A 39 0.58 7.15 10.68
N ALA A 40 0.82 7.13 9.37
CA ALA A 40 0.79 8.33 8.53
C ALA A 40 -0.58 9.03 8.54
N ALA A 41 -1.67 8.27 8.51
CA ALA A 41 -3.03 8.82 8.59
C ALA A 41 -3.31 9.45 9.95
N VAL A 42 -2.95 8.76 11.04
CA VAL A 42 -3.13 9.24 12.42
C VAL A 42 -2.28 10.47 12.69
N ALA A 43 -0.98 10.43 12.39
CA ALA A 43 -0.07 11.54 12.63
C ALA A 43 -0.41 12.76 11.77
N GLY A 44 -0.72 12.54 10.49
CA GLY A 44 -1.08 13.60 9.55
C GLY A 44 -2.50 14.15 9.71
N HIS A 45 -3.34 13.51 10.56
CA HIS A 45 -4.76 13.84 10.72
C HIS A 45 -5.50 13.99 9.38
N ARG A 46 -5.13 13.16 8.40
CA ARG A 46 -5.61 13.24 7.02
C ARG A 46 -5.83 11.86 6.43
N THR A 47 -6.65 11.80 5.39
CA THR A 47 -6.74 10.61 4.56
C THR A 47 -5.41 10.37 3.84
N VAL A 48 -4.95 9.12 3.88
CA VAL A 48 -3.82 8.64 3.09
C VAL A 48 -4.38 8.00 1.83
N ASP A 49 -3.99 8.54 0.67
CA ASP A 49 -4.19 7.87 -0.61
C ASP A 49 -3.17 6.74 -0.75
N VAL A 50 -3.65 5.53 -0.99
CA VAL A 50 -2.80 4.33 -1.00
C VAL A 50 -1.95 4.24 -2.27
N ALA A 51 -2.47 4.72 -3.41
CA ALA A 51 -1.76 4.70 -4.68
C ALA A 51 -0.58 5.68 -4.64
N GLU A 52 -0.83 6.91 -4.18
CA GLU A 52 0.21 7.93 -4.00
C GLU A 52 1.28 7.47 -3.01
N TRP A 53 0.87 6.89 -1.88
CA TRP A 53 1.81 6.37 -0.88
C TRP A 53 2.70 5.26 -1.45
N THR A 54 2.11 4.33 -2.22
CA THR A 54 2.85 3.21 -2.83
C THR A 54 3.87 3.71 -3.86
N LEU A 55 3.49 4.70 -4.67
CA LEU A 55 4.40 5.33 -5.64
C LEU A 55 5.56 6.00 -4.93
N ALA A 56 5.29 6.83 -3.91
CA ALA A 56 6.33 7.53 -3.15
C ALA A 56 7.31 6.56 -2.47
N ALA A 57 6.79 5.48 -1.88
CA ALA A 57 7.64 4.44 -1.27
C ALA A 57 8.51 3.71 -2.31
N ALA A 58 7.98 3.45 -3.51
CA ALA A 58 8.74 2.84 -4.60
C ALA A 58 9.85 3.78 -5.12
N GLU A 59 9.56 5.07 -5.24
CA GLU A 59 10.53 6.10 -5.62
C GLU A 59 11.64 6.26 -4.58
N GLU A 60 11.30 6.25 -3.29
CA GLU A 60 12.29 6.31 -2.20
C GLU A 60 13.25 5.10 -2.25
N VAL A 61 12.72 3.89 -2.46
CA VAL A 61 13.55 2.68 -2.62
C VAL A 61 14.41 2.77 -3.89
N ALA A 62 13.87 3.32 -4.98
CA ALA A 62 14.61 3.48 -6.23
C ALA A 62 15.72 4.54 -6.12
N GLY A 63 15.47 5.63 -5.39
CA GLY A 63 16.39 6.73 -5.14
C GLY A 63 17.42 6.45 -4.04
N GLY A 64 17.13 5.52 -3.12
CA GLY A 64 18.02 5.07 -2.05
C GLY A 64 19.17 4.16 -2.48
N ARG A 65 19.43 4.02 -3.80
CA ARG A 65 20.68 3.45 -4.35
C ARG A 65 21.68 4.55 -4.72
N GLY A 66 21.82 5.55 -3.84
CA GLY A 66 22.83 6.60 -3.90
C GLY A 66 23.82 6.47 -2.74
#